data_AF-A0A382AZG3-F1
#
_entry.id   AF-A0A382AZG3-F1
#
_cell.length_a   1.000
_cell.length_b   1.000
_cell.length_c   1.000
_cell.angle_alpha   90.00
_cell.angle_beta   90.00
_cell.angle_gamma   90.00
#
_symmetry.space_group_name_H-M   'P 1'
#
loop_
_entity.id
_entity.type
_entity.pdbx_description
1 polymer ?
#
loop_
_entity_poly.entity_id
_entity_poly.type
_entity_poly.pdbx_seq_one_letter_code
_entity_poly.pdbx_strand_id
1 'polypeptide(L)'
;MMDLKENLSKYSNFSERTTNLLIKIFGNFKNITDATIWYKDESINPNGTHKDRMAWEIYLWYDNEIKKQINTPGEKISLKSLSLISSGSAAYSVQKLLKNKGLPNLRVLMDKNTNPKLIQFLEQEECKIFYLS
;
A
#
# COMPACT_ATOMS: atom_id res chain seq x y z
N MET A 1 14.64 -32.89 -6.84
CA MET A 1 13.74 -31.74 -7.09
C MET A 1 13.19 -31.93 -8.49
N MET A 2 11.87 -31.83 -8.66
CA MET A 2 11.16 -32.19 -9.89
C MET A 2 11.07 -30.95 -10.79
N ASP A 3 11.45 -31.08 -12.07
CA ASP A 3 11.43 -29.99 -13.04
C ASP A 3 10.00 -29.54 -13.33
N LEU A 4 9.66 -28.31 -12.93
CA LEU A 4 8.35 -27.68 -13.08
C LEU A 4 8.05 -27.48 -14.57
N LYS A 5 9.09 -27.24 -15.37
CA LYS A 5 8.98 -27.09 -16.83
C LYS A 5 8.47 -28.36 -17.50
N GLU A 6 8.85 -29.52 -16.98
CA GLU A 6 8.47 -30.82 -17.53
C GLU A 6 7.12 -31.34 -17.00
N ASN A 7 6.63 -30.83 -15.86
CA ASN A 7 5.49 -31.41 -15.13
C ASN A 7 4.31 -30.45 -14.85
N LEU A 8 4.25 -29.29 -15.50
CA LEU A 8 3.15 -28.32 -15.39
C LEU A 8 1.74 -28.94 -15.53
N SER A 9 1.60 -29.95 -16.40
CA SER A 9 0.32 -30.62 -16.67
C SER A 9 -0.02 -31.77 -15.71
N LYS A 10 0.95 -32.31 -14.96
CA LYS A 10 0.75 -33.53 -14.16
C LYS A 10 0.52 -33.30 -12.67
N TYR A 11 1.01 -32.21 -12.10
CA TYR A 11 1.05 -32.04 -10.63
C TYR A 11 0.69 -30.64 -10.12
N SER A 12 0.24 -29.73 -10.99
CA SER A 12 -0.08 -28.38 -10.57
C SER A 12 -1.59 -28.19 -10.37
N ASN A 13 -2.00 -27.70 -9.20
CA ASN A 13 -3.38 -27.28 -8.90
C ASN A 13 -3.74 -25.94 -9.59
N PHE A 14 -3.03 -25.57 -10.66
CA PHE A 14 -3.25 -24.32 -11.36
C PHE A 14 -4.48 -24.43 -12.26
N SER A 15 -5.20 -23.31 -12.39
CA SER A 15 -6.27 -23.22 -13.37
C SER A 15 -5.70 -23.37 -14.78
N GLU A 16 -6.51 -23.89 -15.70
CA GLU A 16 -6.14 -24.12 -17.12
C GLU A 16 -5.51 -22.87 -17.76
N ARG A 17 -6.04 -21.68 -17.44
CA ARG A 17 -5.54 -20.40 -17.95
C ARG A 17 -4.15 -20.07 -17.44
N THR A 18 -3.85 -20.41 -16.18
CA THR A 18 -2.54 -20.21 -15.56
C THR A 18 -1.53 -21.20 -16.11
N THR A 19 -1.91 -22.47 -16.28
CA THR A 19 -1.08 -23.51 -16.91
C THR A 19 -0.68 -23.13 -18.33
N ASN A 20 -1.64 -22.67 -19.14
CA ASN A 20 -1.38 -22.24 -20.52
C ASN A 20 -0.47 -21.00 -20.59
N LEU A 21 -0.60 -20.06 -19.65
CA LEU A 21 0.28 -18.90 -19.57
C LEU A 21 1.71 -19.30 -19.19
N LEU A 22 1.86 -20.18 -18.21
CA LEU A 22 3.16 -20.67 -17.77
C LEU A 22 3.88 -21.45 -18.88
N ILE A 23 3.18 -22.33 -19.60
CA ILE A 23 3.74 -23.05 -20.76
C ILE A 23 4.28 -22.06 -21.81
N LYS A 24 3.53 -21.00 -22.11
CA LYS A 24 3.99 -19.95 -23.05
C LYS A 24 5.23 -19.21 -22.54
N ILE A 25 5.28 -18.90 -21.24
CA ILE A 25 6.41 -18.20 -20.62
C ILE A 25 7.66 -19.08 -20.64
N PHE A 26 7.58 -20.33 -20.18
CA PHE A 26 8.74 -21.25 -20.20
C PHE A 26 9.20 -21.61 -21.62
N GLY A 27 8.28 -21.62 -22.59
CA GLY A 27 8.60 -21.81 -24.01
C GLY A 27 9.35 -20.62 -24.63
N ASN A 28 8.95 -19.39 -24.27
CA ASN A 28 9.55 -18.17 -24.82
C ASN A 28 10.84 -17.75 -24.10
N PHE A 29 11.02 -18.13 -22.84
CA PHE A 29 12.16 -17.72 -22.02
C PHE A 29 12.93 -18.95 -21.53
N LYS A 30 13.82 -19.47 -22.39
CA LYS A 30 14.57 -20.72 -22.17
C LYS A 30 15.40 -20.76 -20.88
N ASN A 31 15.78 -19.60 -20.33
CA ASN A 31 16.63 -19.46 -19.14
C ASN A 31 15.83 -19.45 -17.81
N ILE A 32 14.50 -19.50 -17.87
CA ILE A 32 13.64 -19.61 -16.68
C ILE A 32 13.68 -21.08 -16.22
N THR A 33 14.10 -21.31 -14.97
CA THR A 33 14.23 -22.64 -14.31
C THR A 33 13.21 -22.79 -13.17
N ASP A 34 13.16 -23.94 -12.51
CA ASP A 34 12.30 -24.18 -11.32
C ASP A 34 12.60 -23.23 -10.16
N ALA A 35 13.79 -22.63 -10.16
CA ALA A 35 14.23 -21.61 -9.21
C ALA A 35 13.89 -20.18 -9.68
N THR A 36 12.75 -20.00 -10.35
CA THR A 36 12.32 -18.67 -10.80
C THR A 36 11.80 -17.86 -9.63
N ILE A 37 12.53 -16.78 -9.29
CA ILE A 37 12.09 -15.78 -8.32
C ILE A 37 11.25 -14.74 -9.04
N TRP A 38 9.98 -14.65 -8.66
CA TRP A 38 9.08 -13.58 -9.11
C TRP A 38 9.16 -12.43 -8.12
N TYR A 39 9.70 -11.30 -8.55
CA TYR A 39 9.72 -10.07 -7.77
C TYR A 39 8.59 -9.15 -8.25
N LYS A 40 7.68 -8.81 -7.34
CA LYS A 40 6.68 -7.78 -7.59
C LYS A 40 7.28 -6.45 -7.20
N ASP A 41 7.61 -5.64 -8.20
CA ASP A 41 8.14 -4.31 -7.97
C ASP A 41 7.02 -3.35 -7.54
N GLU A 42 7.01 -2.98 -6.27
CA GLU A 42 6.10 -2.00 -5.69
C GLU A 42 6.74 -0.60 -5.57
N SER A 43 7.99 -0.44 -6.02
CA SER A 43 8.71 0.86 -6.01
C SER A 43 8.24 1.81 -7.12
N ILE A 44 7.48 1.30 -8.09
CA ILE A 44 6.88 2.11 -9.17
C ILE A 44 5.62 2.89 -8.72
N ASN A 45 5.12 2.64 -7.51
CA ASN A 45 3.99 3.38 -6.98
C ASN A 45 4.35 4.86 -6.75
N PRO A 46 3.37 5.79 -6.68
CA PRO A 46 3.65 7.23 -6.65
C PRO A 46 4.65 7.71 -5.59
N ASN A 47 4.66 7.10 -4.40
CA ASN A 47 5.59 7.42 -3.31
C ASN A 47 6.70 6.38 -3.14
N GLY A 48 6.90 5.51 -4.13
CA GLY A 48 7.96 4.51 -4.14
C GLY A 48 7.72 3.31 -3.23
N THR A 49 6.48 3.04 -2.83
CA THR A 49 6.18 2.01 -1.82
C THR A 49 4.83 1.33 -2.02
N HIS A 50 4.69 0.09 -1.57
CA HIS A 50 3.40 -0.63 -1.51
C HIS A 50 2.39 0.01 -0.56
N LYS A 51 2.84 0.89 0.36
CA LYS A 51 1.95 1.59 1.29
C LYS A 51 0.99 2.56 0.62
N ASP A 52 1.22 2.91 -0.65
CA ASP A 52 0.27 3.70 -1.44
C ASP A 52 -1.07 2.98 -1.64
N ARG A 53 -1.06 1.64 -1.68
CA ARG A 53 -2.30 0.85 -1.71
C ARG A 53 -3.11 1.02 -0.44
N MET A 54 -2.44 0.98 0.72
CA MET A 54 -3.08 1.23 2.02
C MET A 54 -3.61 2.67 2.11
N ALA A 55 -2.85 3.65 1.63
CA ALA A 55 -3.31 5.03 1.59
C ALA A 55 -4.59 5.16 0.76
N TRP A 56 -4.65 4.51 -0.41
CA TRP A 56 -5.84 4.50 -1.26
C TRP A 56 -7.08 3.93 -0.55
N GLU A 57 -6.95 2.82 0.18
CA GLU A 57 -8.06 2.26 0.96
C GLU A 57 -8.54 3.21 2.06
N ILE A 58 -7.63 3.94 2.71
CA ILE A 58 -7.98 4.99 3.69
C ILE A 58 -8.76 6.12 3.02
N TYR A 59 -8.35 6.54 1.82
CA TYR A 59 -9.09 7.54 1.05
C TYR A 59 -10.49 7.06 0.68
N LEU A 60 -10.65 5.80 0.23
CA LEU A 60 -11.97 5.23 -0.07
C LEU A 60 -12.87 5.19 1.17
N TRP A 61 -12.30 4.92 2.34
CA TRP A 61 -13.03 5.03 3.59
C TRP A 61 -13.52 6.47 3.84
N TYR A 62 -12.65 7.48 3.69
CA TYR A 62 -13.05 8.89 3.81
C TYR A 62 -14.15 9.29 2.81
N ASP A 63 -14.02 8.87 1.55
CA ASP A 63 -15.01 9.14 0.50
C ASP A 63 -16.39 8.55 0.86
N ASN A 64 -16.42 7.33 1.39
CA ASN A 64 -17.64 6.70 1.89
C ASN A 64 -18.25 7.45 3.08
N GLU A 65 -17.43 7.91 4.03
CA GLU A 65 -17.91 8.68 5.18
C GLU A 65 -18.46 10.05 4.76
N ILE A 66 -17.81 10.73 3.82
CA ILE A 66 -18.30 11.99 3.25
C ILE A 66 -19.68 11.79 2.61
N LYS A 67 -19.82 10.74 1.78
CA LYS A 67 -21.09 10.42 1.12
C LYS A 67 -22.22 10.15 2.11
N LYS A 68 -21.95 9.42 3.20
CA LYS A 68 -22.94 9.16 4.26
C LYS A 68 -23.40 10.45 4.94
N GLN A 69 -22.44 11.34 5.27
CA GLN A 69 -22.75 12.59 5.98
C GLN A 69 -23.52 13.58 5.08
N ILE A 70 -23.16 13.69 3.79
CA ILE A 70 -23.89 14.55 2.84
C ILE A 70 -25.36 14.11 2.69
N ASN A 71 -25.62 12.81 2.75
CA ASN A 71 -26.97 12.25 2.62
C ASN A 71 -27.79 12.31 3.92
N THR A 72 -27.26 12.89 5.01
CA THR A 72 -27.94 12.99 6.31
C THR A 72 -28.37 14.44 6.58
N PRO A 73 -29.66 14.78 6.46
CA PRO A 73 -30.13 16.16 6.62
C PRO A 73 -29.93 16.70 8.04
N GLY A 74 -29.40 17.92 8.16
CA GLY A 74 -29.32 18.67 9.43
C GLY A 74 -28.06 18.43 10.27
N GLU A 75 -27.19 17.48 9.89
CA GLU A 75 -25.91 17.27 10.55
C GLU A 75 -24.77 18.05 9.87
N LYS A 76 -23.87 18.63 10.68
CA LYS A 76 -22.67 19.27 10.15
C LYS A 76 -21.68 18.19 9.70
N ILE A 77 -21.17 18.31 8.48
CA ILE A 77 -20.09 17.45 7.99
C ILE A 77 -18.86 17.63 8.88
N SER A 78 -18.40 16.55 9.48
CA SER A 78 -17.22 16.50 10.34
C SER A 78 -16.38 15.28 10.00
N LEU A 79 -15.20 15.53 9.42
CA LEU A 79 -14.25 14.48 9.09
C LEU A 79 -13.30 14.27 10.27
N LYS A 80 -13.31 13.06 10.82
CA LYS A 80 -12.39 12.67 11.89
C LYS A 80 -10.96 12.61 11.36
N SER A 81 -10.00 13.12 12.12
CA SER A 81 -8.58 12.90 11.82
C SER A 81 -8.18 11.45 12.15
N LEU A 82 -7.47 10.80 11.25
CA LEU A 82 -6.92 9.47 11.47
C LEU A 82 -5.64 9.54 12.31
N SER A 83 -5.40 8.51 13.13
CA SER A 83 -4.14 8.34 13.87
C SER A 83 -3.48 7.03 13.45
N LEU A 84 -2.16 7.06 13.24
CA LEU A 84 -1.36 5.90 12.83
C LEU A 84 -0.08 5.83 13.64
N ILE A 85 0.26 4.64 14.15
CA ILE A 85 1.58 4.37 14.73
C ILE A 85 2.52 3.98 13.59
N SER A 86 3.37 4.90 13.16
CA SER A 86 4.34 4.64 12.09
C SER A 86 5.42 5.71 12.08
N SER A 87 6.66 5.33 11.80
CA SER A 87 7.76 6.28 11.60
C SER A 87 8.22 6.34 10.13
N GLY A 88 7.58 5.64 9.19
CA GLY A 88 8.13 5.41 7.85
C GLY A 88 7.19 5.69 6.68
N SER A 89 7.38 4.95 5.59
CA SER A 89 6.69 5.19 4.32
C SER A 89 5.16 5.13 4.40
N ALA A 90 4.60 4.40 5.38
CA ALA A 90 3.15 4.39 5.59
C ALA A 90 2.60 5.75 6.04
N ALA A 91 3.26 6.40 7.02
CA ALA A 91 2.87 7.74 7.46
C ALA A 91 2.93 8.74 6.31
N TYR A 92 4.05 8.70 5.56
CA TYR A 92 4.25 9.57 4.40
C TYR A 92 3.20 9.35 3.30
N SER A 93 3.02 8.11 2.82
CA SER A 93 2.05 7.79 1.76
C SER A 93 0.63 8.22 2.10
N VAL A 94 0.20 7.96 3.34
CA VAL A 94 -1.15 8.34 3.80
C VAL A 94 -1.26 9.85 3.87
N GLN A 95 -0.33 10.53 4.55
CA GLN A 95 -0.37 11.99 4.68
C GLN A 95 -0.34 12.69 3.31
N LYS A 96 0.51 12.23 2.39
CA LYS A 96 0.60 12.81 1.04
C LYS A 96 -0.72 12.70 0.29
N LEU A 97 -1.38 11.54 0.36
CA LEU A 97 -2.68 11.35 -0.27
C LEU A 97 -3.77 12.21 0.40
N LEU A 98 -3.83 12.25 1.74
CA LEU A 98 -4.80 13.07 2.46
C LEU A 98 -4.66 14.55 2.10
N LYS A 99 -3.42 15.07 2.10
CA LYS A 99 -3.10 16.44 1.69
C LYS A 99 -3.57 16.73 0.27
N ASN A 100 -3.23 15.86 -0.69
CA ASN A 100 -3.64 16.03 -2.10
C ASN A 100 -5.16 16.00 -2.31
N LYS A 101 -5.90 15.38 -1.38
CA LYS A 101 -7.36 15.27 -1.42
C LYS A 101 -8.07 16.30 -0.53
N GLY A 102 -7.33 17.19 0.14
CA GLY A 102 -7.90 18.18 1.07
C GLY A 102 -8.54 17.56 2.30
N LEU A 103 -8.07 16.38 2.72
CA LEU A 103 -8.57 15.65 3.89
C LEU A 103 -7.78 16.03 5.16
N PRO A 104 -8.32 15.76 6.37
CA PRO A 104 -7.65 16.11 7.62
C PRO A 104 -6.26 15.50 7.76
N ASN A 105 -5.27 16.29 8.19
CA ASN A 105 -3.90 15.82 8.39
C ASN A 105 -3.82 14.62 9.35
N LEU A 106 -2.95 13.68 8.99
CA LEU A 106 -2.66 12.46 9.72
C LEU A 106 -1.99 12.79 11.05
N ARG A 107 -2.45 12.14 12.12
CA ARG A 107 -1.76 12.12 13.40
C ARG A 107 -0.86 10.90 13.45
N VAL A 108 0.42 11.11 13.71
CA VAL A 108 1.42 10.05 13.67
C VAL A 108 2.02 9.88 15.04
N LEU A 109 1.87 8.69 15.60
CA LEU A 109 2.43 8.34 16.90
C LEU A 109 3.74 7.57 16.68
N MET A 110 4.82 8.01 17.31
CA MET A 110 6.16 7.42 17.13
C MET A 110 6.99 7.43 18.40
N ASP A 111 8.09 6.67 18.42
CA ASP A 111 9.02 6.67 19.54
C ASP A 111 9.79 7.99 19.62
N LYS A 112 10.04 8.49 20.84
CA LYS A 112 10.79 9.74 21.09
C LYS A 112 12.23 9.71 20.57
N ASN A 113 12.81 8.53 20.40
CA ASN A 113 14.17 8.33 19.88
C ASN A 113 14.17 8.12 18.36
N THR A 114 13.03 8.28 17.67
CA THR A 114 12.97 8.25 16.20
C THR A 114 13.94 9.28 15.62
N ASN A 115 14.60 8.92 14.51
CA ASN A 115 15.58 9.78 13.85
C ASN A 115 15.01 11.20 13.63
N PRO A 116 15.66 12.26 14.16
CA PRO A 116 15.15 13.64 14.03
C PRO A 116 14.94 14.10 12.59
N LYS A 117 15.75 13.62 11.64
CA LYS A 117 15.59 13.96 10.22
C LYS A 117 14.28 13.42 9.65
N LEU A 118 13.86 12.24 10.11
CA LEU A 118 12.63 11.59 9.69
C LEU A 118 11.40 12.28 10.29
N ILE A 119 11.50 12.68 11.56
CA ILE A 119 10.48 13.50 12.24
C ILE A 119 10.28 14.80 11.45
N GLN A 120 11.37 15.53 11.20
CA GLN A 120 11.34 16.80 10.47
C GLN A 120 10.76 16.64 9.06
N PHE A 121 11.13 15.56 8.35
CA PHE A 121 10.57 15.24 7.04
C PHE A 121 9.04 15.03 7.11
N LEU A 122 8.54 14.26 8.07
CA LEU A 122 7.11 14.01 8.22
C LEU A 122 6.33 15.27 8.64
N GLU A 123 6.92 16.12 9.48
CA GLU A 123 6.35 17.42 9.87
C GLU A 123 6.27 18.38 8.68
N GLN A 124 7.27 18.40 7.79
CA GLN A 124 7.26 19.19 6.56
C GLN A 124 6.15 18.76 5.59
N GLU A 125 5.76 17.48 5.62
CA GLU A 125 4.60 16.95 4.89
C GLU A 125 3.27 17.15 5.65
N GLU A 126 3.30 17.90 6.75
CA GLU A 126 2.18 18.28 7.61
C GLU A 126 1.58 17.16 8.47
N CYS A 127 2.34 16.07 8.68
CA CYS A 127 1.98 15.09 9.72
C CYS A 127 1.96 15.78 11.09
N LYS A 128 0.95 15.47 11.91
CA LYS A 128 0.91 15.90 13.32
C LYS A 128 1.57 14.83 14.17
N ILE A 129 2.80 15.07 14.62
CA ILE A 129 3.61 14.09 15.35
C ILE A 129 3.25 14.08 16.84
N PHE A 130 3.14 12.87 17.40
CA PHE A 130 2.96 12.59 18.82
C PHE A 130 3.97 11.53 19.23
N TYR A 131 4.43 11.59 20.49
CA TYR A 131 5.42 10.65 21.01
C TYR A 131 4.78 9.65 21.98
N LEU A 132 5.19 8.39 21.89
CA LEU A 132 4.91 7.39 22.93
C LEU A 132 5.70 7.76 24.20
N SER A 133 5.00 7.81 25.34
CA SER A 133 5.55 8.10 26.67
C SER A 133 6.49 7.00 27.15
#